data_AF-A0A1L6THW2-F1
#
_entry.id   AF-A0A1L6THW2-F1
#
_cell.length_a   1.000
_cell.length_b   1.000
_cell.length_c   1.000
_cell.angle_alpha   90.00
_cell.angle_beta   90.00
_cell.angle_gamma   90.00
#
_symmetry.space_group_name_H-M   'P 1'
#
loop_
_entity.id
_entity.type
_entity.pdbx_description
1 polymer ?
#
loop_
_entity_poly.entity_id
_entity_poly.type
_entity_poly.pdbx_seq_one_letter_code
_entity_poly.pdbx_strand_id
1 'polypeptide(L)'
;MNISFKKIFCFFIIVIINASVIFASPGPLPPRYFYRADTRTPMQIFGSAHIVGAGFLSWGIARGVTPDYDVVSYAAGITVAPNDNPEDLTAGWVSASGDLYGVEHFLDNEFLGRGRGHPDVWVYQIAPTERAYSVNWMLEELLITQNLDPEGRESLVELLDDFEGEDEWVTRDRIRVNEIAQAYLYRYDAGTGEYHHATADVIQNPHFVPQQTPPQQTVNPAIRIQETPIPTTFTTYNPNNDTTDTDGYGMNYGASCAGVAASFSSHREKRSLDNPHGEKIDIPKAPGCNYSKEAAHKIRFKDLPTIPSQLITTQGGYCLAPTQSRDSSMKTSRSYLYAQTCSNVESQKAIYDTLGRVAFSKSQFGIPLCMTAPENVIKGDDKWDYVEFWPCDIYNPYQKWDVRDGKLKPRLNKDLSIQWYGNYGIISKSSGTNIVLDANKMSKYFFKTPSKVNTFWYEIGMRFYDKSDNNYYPMYSGSYNSNYLNRTYYDMKNSRILMLSLYGRAFSSDGWFLSCLTSNIAGKTTDWDWVYFKQCDPFMDNVPNNLKWFLESRVNDPVSAIYIKNSDKSNLYVTTYNHFGSLFDAKSSQSPSSTTMYFDLSKRYGVCTNSSSSGWYVCNDPKHTRYEDDEL
;
A
#
# COMPACT_ATOMS: atom_id res chain seq x y z
N MET A 1 -4.53 -11.73 65.38
CA MET A 1 -3.56 -11.50 64.29
C MET A 1 -4.36 -11.05 63.07
N ASN A 2 -4.49 -9.74 62.89
CA ASN A 2 -5.39 -9.11 61.93
C ASN A 2 -4.52 -8.44 60.86
N ILE A 3 -4.08 -9.21 59.87
CA ILE A 3 -3.32 -8.69 58.73
C ILE A 3 -4.32 -8.45 57.60
N SER A 4 -4.46 -7.17 57.30
CA SER A 4 -5.47 -6.55 56.45
C SER A 4 -5.49 -7.09 55.02
N PHE A 5 -6.63 -7.66 54.63
CA PHE A 5 -7.01 -7.99 53.24
C PHE A 5 -6.90 -6.80 52.27
N LYS A 6 -6.81 -5.55 52.75
CA LYS A 6 -6.60 -4.37 51.90
C LYS A 6 -5.19 -4.29 51.29
N LYS A 7 -4.16 -4.88 51.90
CA LYS A 7 -2.79 -4.79 51.38
C LYS A 7 -2.51 -5.74 50.21
N ILE A 8 -3.19 -6.90 50.16
CA ILE A 8 -3.05 -7.85 49.05
C ILE A 8 -3.82 -7.35 47.81
N PHE A 9 -4.96 -6.67 48.01
CA PHE A 9 -5.72 -6.09 46.90
C PHE A 9 -5.04 -4.85 46.27
N CYS A 10 -4.35 -4.02 47.07
CA CYS A 10 -3.53 -2.93 46.53
C CYS A 10 -2.30 -3.44 45.76
N PHE A 11 -1.73 -4.59 46.11
CA PHE A 11 -0.56 -5.12 45.40
C PHE A 11 -0.92 -5.68 44.01
N PHE A 12 -2.12 -6.27 43.86
CA PHE A 12 -2.63 -6.70 42.56
C PHE A 12 -3.11 -5.55 41.66
N ILE A 13 -3.55 -4.42 42.23
CA ILE A 13 -3.95 -3.24 41.45
C ILE A 13 -2.74 -2.38 41.04
N ILE A 14 -1.65 -2.38 41.81
CA ILE A 14 -0.45 -1.56 41.50
C ILE A 14 0.44 -2.20 40.41
N VAL A 15 0.33 -3.50 40.12
CA VAL A 15 1.10 -4.13 39.02
C VAL A 15 0.38 -4.01 37.65
N ILE A 16 -0.85 -3.51 37.60
CA ILE A 16 -1.59 -3.24 36.34
C ILE A 16 -1.50 -1.76 35.91
N ILE A 17 -0.81 -0.92 36.68
CA ILE A 17 -0.61 0.49 36.36
C ILE A 17 0.85 0.69 35.91
N ASN A 18 1.05 1.00 34.63
CA ASN A 18 2.33 1.22 33.91
C ASN A 18 2.97 0.04 33.16
N ALA A 19 2.16 -0.89 32.64
CA ALA A 19 2.52 -1.50 31.36
C ALA A 19 1.44 -1.08 30.36
N SER A 20 1.64 0.07 29.72
CA SER A 20 1.00 0.35 28.43
C SER A 20 1.56 -0.68 27.45
N VAL A 21 1.04 -1.91 27.50
CA VAL A 21 1.34 -2.92 26.49
C VAL A 21 0.69 -2.38 25.23
N ILE A 22 1.50 -1.78 24.36
CA ILE A 22 1.10 -1.42 23.01
C ILE A 22 0.83 -2.75 22.32
N PHE A 23 -0.44 -3.14 22.24
CA PHE A 23 -0.84 -4.28 21.43
C PHE A 23 -0.81 -3.82 19.97
N ALA A 24 0.14 -4.35 19.20
CA ALA A 24 0.11 -4.22 17.75
C ALA A 24 -1.19 -4.83 17.22
N SER A 25 -1.80 -4.24 16.19
CA SER A 25 -2.78 -5.00 15.41
C SER A 25 -2.08 -6.21 14.79
N PRO A 26 -2.72 -7.37 14.69
CA PRO A 26 -2.08 -8.54 14.10
C PRO A 26 -1.88 -8.29 12.60
N GLY A 27 -0.82 -8.83 12.01
CA GLY A 27 -0.51 -8.67 10.60
C GLY A 27 -1.42 -9.47 9.67
N PRO A 28 -1.28 -9.29 8.35
CA PRO A 28 -2.03 -10.08 7.39
C PRO A 28 -1.72 -11.56 7.50
N LEU A 29 -2.68 -12.41 7.13
CA LEU A 29 -2.37 -13.77 6.70
C LEU A 29 -1.46 -13.69 5.48
N PRO A 30 -0.34 -14.43 5.47
CA PRO A 30 0.51 -14.44 4.31
C PRO A 30 -0.18 -15.13 3.13
N PRO A 31 0.12 -14.71 1.90
CA PRO A 31 -0.33 -15.39 0.69
C PRO A 31 0.19 -16.83 0.67
N ARG A 32 -0.43 -17.64 -0.19
CA ARG A 32 -0.07 -19.06 -0.35
C ARG A 32 1.40 -19.23 -0.73
N TYR A 33 1.94 -18.31 -1.53
CA TYR A 33 3.34 -18.25 -1.91
C TYR A 33 3.78 -16.80 -2.03
N PHE A 34 5.05 -16.55 -1.74
CA PHE A 34 5.78 -15.35 -2.10
C PHE A 34 6.56 -15.58 -3.39
N TYR A 35 6.93 -14.50 -4.06
CA TYR A 35 7.68 -14.52 -5.31
C TYR A 35 8.89 -13.60 -5.24
N ARG A 36 10.02 -14.05 -5.80
CA ARG A 36 11.26 -13.27 -5.82
C ARG A 36 12.01 -13.47 -7.13
N ALA A 37 12.28 -12.40 -7.86
CA ALA A 37 13.25 -12.41 -8.96
C ALA A 37 14.69 -12.49 -8.43
N ASP A 38 15.59 -13.17 -9.14
CA ASP A 38 17.03 -13.16 -8.88
C ASP A 38 17.81 -13.59 -10.14
N THR A 39 19.03 -13.09 -10.33
CA THR A 39 19.90 -13.53 -11.44
C THR A 39 20.59 -14.85 -11.15
N ARG A 40 20.67 -15.28 -9.89
CA ARG A 40 21.27 -16.56 -9.52
C ARG A 40 20.41 -17.71 -10.03
N THR A 41 21.09 -18.76 -10.48
CA THR A 41 20.45 -19.95 -11.02
C THR A 41 19.87 -20.84 -9.90
N PRO A 42 18.90 -21.70 -10.21
CA PRO A 42 18.38 -22.69 -9.27
C PRO A 42 19.46 -23.60 -8.67
N MET A 43 20.55 -23.89 -9.41
CA MET A 43 21.68 -24.64 -8.85
C MET A 43 22.38 -23.89 -7.70
N GLN A 44 22.47 -22.56 -7.76
CA GLN A 44 23.09 -21.76 -6.68
C GLN A 44 22.16 -21.62 -5.47
N ILE A 45 20.85 -21.57 -5.71
CA ILE A 45 19.84 -21.36 -4.66
C ILE A 45 19.38 -22.67 -4.02
N PHE A 46 18.96 -23.65 -4.84
CA PHE A 46 18.49 -24.97 -4.40
C PHE A 46 19.64 -25.94 -4.16
N GLY A 47 20.68 -25.86 -4.99
CA GLY A 47 21.67 -26.91 -5.12
C GLY A 47 21.17 -28.08 -5.98
N SER A 48 21.85 -29.22 -5.88
CA SER A 48 21.47 -30.47 -6.54
C SER A 48 20.70 -31.36 -5.57
N ALA A 49 20.19 -32.52 -6.00
CA ALA A 49 19.56 -33.48 -5.09
C ALA A 49 20.46 -33.94 -3.92
N HIS A 50 21.79 -33.81 -4.04
CA HIS A 50 22.75 -34.24 -3.03
C HIS A 50 23.45 -33.10 -2.28
N ILE A 51 23.39 -31.87 -2.81
CA ILE A 51 24.03 -30.69 -2.24
C ILE A 51 22.94 -29.65 -2.00
N VAL A 52 22.75 -29.26 -0.75
CA VAL A 52 21.79 -28.21 -0.40
C VAL A 52 22.41 -26.85 -0.73
N GLY A 53 21.69 -26.04 -1.48
CA GLY A 53 22.10 -24.68 -1.84
C GLY A 53 22.04 -23.70 -0.66
N ALA A 54 22.30 -22.43 -0.94
CA ALA A 54 22.39 -21.41 0.11
C ALA A 54 21.02 -20.82 0.51
N GLY A 55 19.99 -20.97 -0.32
CA GLY A 55 18.77 -20.19 -0.23
C GLY A 55 19.05 -18.69 -0.40
N PHE A 56 18.26 -17.86 0.26
CA PHE A 56 18.46 -16.40 0.28
C PHE A 56 18.83 -15.94 1.68
N LEU A 57 19.92 -15.20 1.82
CA LEU A 57 20.39 -14.67 3.10
C LEU A 57 20.19 -13.15 3.14
N SER A 58 19.89 -12.61 4.31
CA SER A 58 19.88 -11.16 4.54
C SER A 58 21.29 -10.59 4.44
N TRP A 59 21.40 -9.28 4.23
CA TRP A 59 22.70 -8.60 4.16
C TRP A 59 23.51 -8.79 5.44
N GLY A 60 22.90 -8.58 6.61
CA GLY A 60 23.57 -8.77 7.90
C GLY A 60 24.18 -10.17 8.05
N ILE A 61 23.41 -11.22 7.72
CA ILE A 61 23.87 -12.60 7.82
C ILE A 61 24.92 -12.94 6.76
N ALA A 62 24.71 -12.55 5.50
CA ALA A 62 25.61 -12.85 4.41
C ALA A 62 27.01 -12.26 4.65
N ARG A 63 27.07 -11.10 5.30
CA ARG A 63 28.31 -10.40 5.63
C ARG A 63 28.91 -10.78 6.99
N GLY A 64 28.16 -11.46 7.84
CA GLY A 64 28.59 -11.81 9.19
C GLY A 64 28.71 -10.59 10.12
N VAL A 65 27.88 -9.58 9.88
CA VAL A 65 27.69 -8.41 10.76
C VAL A 65 26.37 -8.56 11.53
N THR A 66 26.18 -7.77 12.58
CA THR A 66 24.93 -7.80 13.36
C THR A 66 23.76 -7.37 12.47
N PRO A 67 22.72 -8.21 12.28
CA PRO A 67 21.59 -7.83 11.46
C PRO A 67 20.77 -6.68 12.08
N ASP A 68 20.40 -5.70 11.26
CA ASP A 68 19.50 -4.60 11.59
C ASP A 68 18.07 -4.94 11.14
N TYR A 69 17.13 -4.96 12.08
CA TYR A 69 15.73 -5.29 11.83
C TYR A 69 14.81 -4.06 11.81
N ASP A 70 15.35 -2.85 11.76
CA ASP A 70 14.52 -1.68 11.58
C ASP A 70 13.90 -1.61 10.18
N VAL A 71 12.58 -1.76 10.13
CA VAL A 71 11.83 -1.64 8.88
C VAL A 71 11.94 -0.24 8.28
N VAL A 72 12.04 0.82 9.09
CA VAL A 72 12.09 2.19 8.56
C VAL A 72 13.42 2.44 7.85
N SER A 73 14.54 2.02 8.44
CA SER A 73 15.86 2.11 7.83
C SER A 73 16.00 1.18 6.63
N TYR A 74 15.37 0.01 6.66
CA TYR A 74 15.26 -0.87 5.50
C TYR A 74 14.49 -0.18 4.35
N ALA A 75 13.28 0.31 4.62
CA ALA A 75 12.40 0.92 3.63
C ALA A 75 12.98 2.23 3.05
N ALA A 76 13.68 3.01 3.87
CA ALA A 76 14.41 4.20 3.43
C ALA A 76 15.70 3.88 2.64
N GLY A 77 16.02 2.60 2.42
CA GLY A 77 17.21 2.19 1.69
C GLY A 77 18.52 2.32 2.48
N ILE A 78 18.49 2.62 3.78
CA ILE A 78 19.69 2.91 4.60
C ILE A 78 20.53 1.66 4.84
N THR A 79 19.88 0.53 5.15
CA THR A 79 20.56 -0.73 5.53
C THR A 79 20.84 -1.65 4.34
N VAL A 80 20.49 -1.21 3.14
CA VAL A 80 20.50 -2.01 1.90
C VAL A 80 21.20 -1.34 0.72
N ALA A 81 21.34 0.00 0.73
CA ALA A 81 22.04 0.72 -0.33
C ALA A 81 23.56 0.71 -0.13
N PRO A 82 24.34 0.69 -1.23
CA PRO A 82 25.80 0.77 -1.17
C PRO A 82 26.25 2.13 -0.63
N ASN A 83 27.33 2.12 0.15
CA ASN A 83 27.94 3.32 0.72
C ASN A 83 29.46 3.13 0.90
N ASP A 84 30.12 4.17 1.45
CA ASP A 84 31.57 4.17 1.67
C ASP A 84 32.04 3.10 2.67
N ASN A 85 31.16 2.62 3.56
CA ASN A 85 31.47 1.56 4.51
C ASN A 85 30.60 0.32 4.25
N PRO A 86 31.13 -0.69 3.53
CA PRO A 86 30.38 -1.91 3.22
C PRO A 86 29.78 -2.63 4.44
N GLU A 87 30.28 -2.41 5.66
CA GLU A 87 29.72 -2.96 6.89
C GLU A 87 28.35 -2.39 7.27
N ASP A 88 27.94 -1.28 6.67
CA ASP A 88 26.65 -0.61 6.90
C ASP A 88 25.50 -1.29 6.13
N LEU A 89 25.80 -2.25 5.24
CA LEU A 89 24.81 -3.17 4.65
C LEU A 89 24.40 -4.22 5.69
N THR A 90 23.57 -3.79 6.64
CA THR A 90 23.24 -4.57 7.84
C THR A 90 21.85 -5.20 7.80
N ALA A 91 21.03 -4.93 6.77
CA ALA A 91 19.63 -5.36 6.76
C ALA A 91 19.47 -6.84 7.13
N GLY A 92 18.64 -7.09 8.15
CA GLY A 92 18.27 -8.41 8.65
C GLY A 92 17.08 -9.02 7.91
N TRP A 93 16.66 -8.40 6.81
CA TRP A 93 15.49 -8.76 6.03
C TRP A 93 15.88 -9.36 4.68
N VAL A 94 15.09 -10.32 4.20
CA VAL A 94 15.12 -10.83 2.83
C VAL A 94 13.76 -10.59 2.20
N SER A 95 13.72 -9.80 1.13
CA SER A 95 12.47 -9.44 0.49
C SER A 95 11.91 -10.50 -0.46
N ALA A 96 10.60 -10.50 -0.62
CA ALA A 96 9.83 -11.16 -1.67
C ALA A 96 8.51 -10.39 -1.85
N SER A 97 7.89 -10.48 -3.02
CA SER A 97 6.54 -9.96 -3.23
C SER A 97 5.49 -10.97 -2.80
N GLY A 98 4.37 -10.48 -2.27
CA GLY A 98 3.20 -11.26 -1.91
C GLY A 98 2.47 -11.87 -3.10
N ASP A 99 2.72 -11.37 -4.30
CA ASP A 99 2.16 -11.90 -5.53
C ASP A 99 3.18 -11.92 -6.68
N LEU A 100 2.84 -12.62 -7.75
CA LEU A 100 3.68 -12.72 -8.94
C LEU A 100 3.69 -11.42 -9.74
N TYR A 101 2.60 -10.65 -9.64
CA TYR A 101 2.42 -9.42 -10.39
C TYR A 101 3.43 -8.36 -9.99
N GLY A 102 3.69 -8.16 -8.70
CA GLY A 102 4.71 -7.22 -8.21
C GLY A 102 6.09 -7.52 -8.79
N VAL A 103 6.45 -8.80 -8.87
CA VAL A 103 7.71 -9.23 -9.52
C VAL A 103 7.72 -8.92 -11.02
N GLU A 104 6.62 -9.17 -11.74
CA GLU A 104 6.52 -8.85 -13.16
C GLU A 104 6.54 -7.33 -13.41
N HIS A 105 5.84 -6.55 -12.59
CA HIS A 105 5.84 -5.09 -12.63
C HIS A 105 7.26 -4.55 -12.46
N PHE A 106 8.00 -5.06 -11.47
CA PHE A 106 9.41 -4.75 -11.26
C PHE A 106 10.25 -5.05 -12.50
N LEU A 107 10.11 -6.24 -13.08
CA LEU A 107 10.90 -6.66 -14.25
C LEU A 107 10.61 -5.78 -15.48
N ASP A 108 9.35 -5.42 -15.70
CA ASP A 108 8.93 -4.73 -16.91
C ASP A 108 9.05 -3.20 -16.80
N ASN A 109 8.91 -2.62 -15.61
CA ASN A 109 8.94 -1.15 -15.42
C ASN A 109 10.26 -0.67 -14.88
N GLU A 110 10.70 -1.28 -13.78
CA GLU A 110 11.84 -0.77 -13.06
C GLU A 110 13.15 -1.31 -13.59
N PHE A 111 13.20 -2.60 -13.92
CA PHE A 111 14.41 -3.28 -14.34
C PHE A 111 14.81 -2.88 -15.77
N LEU A 112 13.86 -2.80 -16.71
CA LEU A 112 14.14 -2.39 -18.10
C LEU A 112 14.64 -0.96 -18.22
N GLY A 113 14.19 -0.06 -17.35
CA GLY A 113 14.67 1.32 -17.29
C GLY A 113 16.16 1.47 -16.92
N ARG A 114 16.87 0.36 -16.59
CA ARG A 114 18.23 0.38 -16.03
C ARG A 114 19.37 0.24 -17.05
N GLY A 115 19.06 0.14 -18.35
CA GLY A 115 20.05 0.21 -19.45
C GLY A 115 21.09 -0.92 -19.53
N ARG A 116 20.94 -2.01 -18.74
CA ARG A 116 21.93 -3.11 -18.64
C ARG A 116 21.49 -4.39 -19.35
N GLY A 117 21.37 -4.35 -20.67
CA GLY A 117 20.98 -5.52 -21.46
C GLY A 117 19.67 -6.17 -20.97
N HIS A 118 19.32 -7.32 -21.56
CA HIS A 118 18.10 -8.03 -21.20
C HIS A 118 18.43 -9.46 -20.75
N PRO A 119 19.08 -9.63 -19.57
CA PRO A 119 19.53 -10.93 -19.10
C PRO A 119 18.35 -11.81 -18.68
N ASP A 120 18.57 -13.13 -18.75
CA ASP A 120 17.68 -14.11 -18.16
C ASP A 120 17.56 -13.90 -16.63
N VAL A 121 16.34 -13.95 -16.09
CA VAL A 121 16.03 -13.78 -14.67
C VAL A 121 15.23 -14.98 -14.16
N TRP A 122 15.51 -15.44 -12.93
CA TRP A 122 14.76 -16.52 -12.30
C TRP A 122 13.78 -15.97 -11.28
N VAL A 123 12.51 -16.37 -11.37
CA VAL A 123 11.48 -16.05 -10.38
C VAL A 123 11.24 -17.27 -9.50
N TYR A 124 11.51 -17.13 -8.21
CA TYR A 124 11.43 -18.17 -7.20
C TYR A 124 10.10 -18.11 -6.46
N GLN A 125 9.38 -19.23 -6.42
CA GLN A 125 8.16 -19.39 -5.63
C GLN A 125 8.49 -19.94 -4.24
N ILE A 126 8.13 -19.20 -3.20
CA ILE A 126 8.57 -19.43 -1.83
C ILE A 126 7.35 -19.66 -0.94
N ALA A 127 7.34 -20.73 -0.15
CA ALA A 127 6.29 -20.98 0.82
C ALA A 127 6.40 -20.01 2.02
N PRO A 128 5.27 -19.55 2.57
CA PRO A 128 5.27 -18.61 3.68
C PRO A 128 5.78 -19.25 4.97
N THR A 129 6.32 -18.42 5.86
CA THR A 129 6.82 -18.84 7.18
C THR A 129 6.40 -17.84 8.25
N GLU A 130 6.43 -18.26 9.53
CA GLU A 130 6.20 -17.36 10.67
C GLU A 130 7.21 -16.21 10.77
N ARG A 131 8.29 -16.24 9.98
CA ARG A 131 9.34 -15.22 9.94
C ARG A 131 9.12 -14.18 8.85
N ALA A 132 8.04 -14.29 8.08
CA ALA A 132 7.68 -13.36 7.02
C ALA A 132 6.67 -12.31 7.54
N TYR A 133 6.92 -11.05 7.21
CA TYR A 133 6.14 -9.90 7.66
C TYR A 133 5.87 -8.96 6.48
N SER A 134 4.64 -8.45 6.39
CA SER A 134 4.28 -7.41 5.42
C SER A 134 4.93 -6.08 5.83
N VAL A 135 5.64 -5.45 4.90
CA VAL A 135 6.27 -4.14 5.12
C VAL A 135 5.21 -3.06 5.34
N ASN A 136 4.12 -3.09 4.55
CA ASN A 136 3.03 -2.13 4.64
C ASN A 136 2.37 -2.15 6.01
N TRP A 137 2.05 -3.34 6.52
CA TRP A 137 1.51 -3.49 7.88
C TRP A 137 2.50 -2.96 8.94
N MET A 138 3.79 -3.26 8.79
CA MET A 138 4.80 -2.78 9.72
C MET A 138 4.89 -1.24 9.76
N LEU A 139 4.88 -0.58 8.60
CA LEU A 139 4.95 0.88 8.49
C LEU A 139 3.65 1.58 8.93
N GLU A 140 2.47 1.02 8.61
CA GLU A 140 1.20 1.62 9.01
C GLU A 140 0.97 1.54 10.52
N GLU A 141 1.32 0.41 11.16
CA GLU A 141 1.25 0.30 12.62
C GLU A 141 2.15 1.32 13.32
N LEU A 142 3.29 1.68 12.74
CA LEU A 142 4.12 2.77 13.25
C LEU A 142 3.38 4.11 13.19
N LEU A 143 2.63 4.40 12.11
CA LEU A 143 1.80 5.61 12.00
C LEU A 143 0.68 5.66 13.04
N ILE A 144 0.19 4.50 13.48
CA ILE A 144 -0.92 4.38 14.42
C ILE A 144 -0.44 4.41 15.87
N THR A 145 0.63 3.68 16.17
CA THR A 145 1.07 3.43 17.56
C THR A 145 2.08 4.46 18.06
N GLN A 146 2.84 5.11 17.18
CA GLN A 146 3.87 6.06 17.57
C GLN A 146 3.33 7.50 17.59
N ASN A 147 3.76 8.25 18.59
CA ASN A 147 3.51 9.69 18.66
C ASN A 147 4.56 10.43 17.80
N LEU A 148 4.37 10.40 16.49
CA LEU A 148 5.24 11.07 15.53
C LEU A 148 4.93 12.57 15.47
N ASP A 149 5.97 13.38 15.30
CA ASP A 149 5.80 14.77 14.90
C ASP A 149 5.28 14.86 13.44
N PRO A 150 4.82 16.03 12.98
CA PRO A 150 4.26 16.16 11.63
C PRO A 150 5.22 15.75 10.50
N GLU A 151 6.52 16.06 10.64
CA GLU A 151 7.53 15.76 9.61
C GLU A 151 7.86 14.26 9.55
N GLY A 152 7.99 13.59 10.70
CA GLY A 152 8.16 12.15 10.79
C GLY A 152 6.94 11.38 10.31
N ARG A 153 5.72 11.90 10.58
CA ARG A 153 4.49 11.32 10.05
C ARG A 153 4.42 11.43 8.52
N GLU A 154 4.72 12.61 7.97
CA GLU A 154 4.79 12.79 6.51
C GLU A 154 5.81 11.85 5.88
N SER A 155 7.02 11.78 6.44
CA SER A 155 8.08 10.89 5.95
C SER A 155 7.69 9.42 5.95
N LEU A 156 7.02 8.95 7.01
CA LEU A 156 6.58 7.56 7.11
C LEU A 156 5.39 7.25 6.18
N VAL A 157 4.50 8.21 5.97
CA VAL A 157 3.41 8.09 4.98
C VAL A 157 3.98 8.00 3.56
N GLU A 158 5.02 8.77 3.24
CA GLU A 158 5.70 8.68 1.94
C GLU A 158 6.50 7.38 1.78
N LEU A 159 7.07 6.82 2.86
CA LEU A 159 7.64 5.47 2.81
C LEU A 159 6.58 4.40 2.58
N LEU A 160 5.44 4.49 3.27
CA LEU A 160 4.35 3.54 3.07
C LEU A 160 3.85 3.56 1.63
N ASP A 161 3.80 4.75 1.02
CA ASP A 161 3.43 4.95 -0.37
C ASP A 161 4.33 4.18 -1.36
N ASP A 162 5.65 4.28 -1.22
CA ASP A 162 6.60 3.56 -2.08
C ASP A 162 6.42 2.02 -2.04
N PHE A 163 5.95 1.46 -0.92
CA PHE A 163 5.85 0.01 -0.70
C PHE A 163 4.42 -0.53 -0.84
N GLU A 164 3.40 0.34 -0.84
CA GLU A 164 1.99 -0.03 -1.05
C GLU A 164 1.77 -0.68 -2.42
N GLY A 165 2.50 -0.22 -3.44
CA GLY A 165 2.43 -0.76 -4.79
C GLY A 165 3.05 -2.15 -4.99
N GLU A 166 3.98 -2.56 -4.13
CA GLU A 166 4.85 -3.74 -4.32
C GLU A 166 4.34 -5.02 -3.63
N ASP A 167 3.36 -4.89 -2.72
CA ASP A 167 2.97 -5.91 -1.74
C ASP A 167 4.19 -6.62 -1.14
N GLU A 168 5.13 -5.84 -0.61
CA GLU A 168 6.40 -6.38 -0.17
C GLU A 168 6.28 -7.13 1.17
N TRP A 169 6.83 -8.34 1.18
CA TRP A 169 7.01 -9.19 2.34
C TRP A 169 8.49 -9.41 2.62
N VAL A 170 8.90 -9.20 3.87
CA VAL A 170 10.26 -9.46 4.30
C VAL A 170 10.33 -10.66 5.23
N THR A 171 11.24 -11.58 4.94
CA THR A 171 11.58 -12.71 5.79
C THR A 171 12.79 -12.38 6.65
N ARG A 172 12.65 -12.54 7.96
CA ARG A 172 13.75 -12.34 8.90
C ARG A 172 14.89 -13.31 8.61
N ASP A 173 16.11 -12.79 8.57
CA ASP A 173 17.39 -13.51 8.46
C ASP A 173 17.67 -14.20 7.13
N ARG A 174 16.79 -15.12 6.71
CA ARG A 174 16.99 -15.91 5.50
C ARG A 174 15.70 -16.57 5.01
N ILE A 175 15.62 -16.81 3.72
CA ILE A 175 14.69 -17.78 3.13
C ILE A 175 15.50 -19.07 2.92
N ARG A 176 15.10 -20.15 3.58
CA ARG A 176 15.81 -21.42 3.59
C ARG A 176 15.49 -22.20 2.33
N VAL A 177 16.40 -23.07 1.90
CA VAL A 177 16.19 -23.89 0.71
C VAL A 177 14.91 -24.73 0.80
N ASN A 178 14.60 -25.31 1.96
CA ASN A 178 13.40 -26.12 2.13
C ASN A 178 12.08 -25.33 2.09
N GLU A 179 12.15 -24.00 2.07
CA GLU A 179 10.99 -23.10 1.95
C GLU A 179 10.72 -22.72 0.49
N ILE A 180 11.64 -23.00 -0.44
CA ILE A 180 11.50 -22.60 -1.85
C ILE A 180 10.95 -23.78 -2.65
N ALA A 181 9.84 -23.62 -3.33
CA ALA A 181 9.17 -24.72 -4.04
C ALA A 181 9.79 -24.99 -5.41
N GLN A 182 9.92 -23.94 -6.22
CA GLN A 182 10.33 -24.03 -7.62
C GLN A 182 10.82 -22.67 -8.13
N ALA A 183 11.45 -22.69 -9.30
CA ALA A 183 11.90 -21.49 -10.00
C ALA A 183 11.46 -21.51 -11.47
N TYR A 184 11.09 -20.33 -11.96
CA TYR A 184 10.64 -20.08 -13.32
C TYR A 184 11.65 -19.19 -14.03
N LEU A 185 12.03 -19.55 -15.26
CA LEU A 185 12.87 -18.68 -16.06
C LEU A 185 12.04 -17.61 -16.78
N TYR A 186 12.42 -16.35 -16.59
CA TYR A 186 11.86 -15.19 -17.29
C TYR A 186 12.88 -14.67 -18.29
N ARG A 187 12.44 -14.48 -19.53
CA ARG A 187 13.26 -13.93 -20.63
C ARG A 187 12.58 -12.71 -21.21
N TYR A 188 13.38 -11.73 -21.59
CA TYR A 188 12.88 -10.54 -22.26
C TYR A 188 12.49 -10.84 -23.71
N ASP A 189 11.28 -10.43 -24.09
CA ASP A 189 10.81 -10.41 -25.46
C ASP A 189 10.88 -8.98 -26.01
N ALA A 190 11.75 -8.78 -27.00
CA ALA A 190 11.92 -7.49 -27.67
C ALA A 190 10.69 -7.08 -28.50
N GLY A 191 9.82 -8.01 -28.88
CA GLY A 191 8.59 -7.74 -29.61
C GLY A 191 7.49 -7.14 -28.75
N THR A 192 7.39 -7.55 -27.48
CA THR A 192 6.44 -6.97 -26.51
C THR A 192 7.06 -5.92 -25.61
N GLY A 193 8.40 -5.90 -25.47
CA GLY A 193 9.09 -5.06 -24.52
C GLY A 193 8.91 -5.50 -23.06
N GLU A 194 8.69 -6.80 -22.82
CA GLU A 194 8.34 -7.35 -21.50
C GLU A 194 9.11 -8.65 -21.22
N TYR A 195 9.27 -8.99 -19.94
CA TYR A 195 9.75 -10.29 -19.50
C TYR A 195 8.61 -11.29 -19.46
N HIS A 196 8.81 -12.44 -20.12
CA HIS A 196 7.85 -13.53 -20.13
C HIS A 196 8.43 -14.77 -19.49
N HIS A 197 7.58 -15.49 -18.75
CA HIS A 197 7.87 -16.83 -18.30
C HIS A 197 8.07 -17.76 -19.50
N ALA A 198 9.26 -18.32 -19.63
CA ALA A 198 9.55 -19.38 -20.58
C ALA A 198 8.90 -20.69 -20.09
N THR A 199 7.69 -20.98 -20.58
CA THR A 199 6.80 -22.08 -20.14
C THR A 199 7.43 -23.48 -20.10
N ALA A 200 8.57 -23.70 -20.75
CA ALA A 200 9.30 -24.98 -20.75
C ALA A 200 10.36 -25.12 -19.64
N ASP A 201 10.70 -24.04 -18.92
CA ASP A 201 11.87 -23.96 -18.05
C ASP A 201 11.48 -23.77 -16.56
N VAL A 202 10.71 -24.72 -16.00
CA VAL A 202 10.39 -24.79 -14.57
C VAL A 202 11.30 -25.79 -13.87
N ILE A 203 12.05 -25.33 -12.86
CA ILE A 203 12.94 -26.19 -12.06
C ILE A 203 12.32 -26.41 -10.68
N GLN A 204 12.01 -27.67 -10.38
CA GLN A 204 11.54 -28.09 -9.06
C GLN A 204 12.69 -28.17 -8.07
N ASN A 205 12.47 -27.70 -6.84
CA ASN A 205 13.46 -27.83 -5.78
C ASN A 205 13.38 -29.22 -5.12
N PRO A 206 14.42 -30.07 -5.22
CA PRO A 206 14.42 -31.40 -4.62
C PRO A 206 14.39 -31.40 -3.08
N HIS A 207 14.72 -30.27 -2.45
CA HIS A 207 14.77 -30.12 -0.98
C HIS A 207 13.53 -29.44 -0.41
N PHE A 208 12.54 -29.10 -1.24
CA PHE A 208 11.33 -28.43 -0.79
C PHE A 208 10.55 -29.31 0.20
N VAL A 209 10.14 -28.71 1.32
CA VAL A 209 9.25 -29.35 2.29
C VAL A 209 7.98 -28.50 2.35
N PRO A 210 6.81 -29.05 1.95
CA PRO A 210 5.54 -28.35 2.06
C PRO A 210 5.34 -27.79 3.46
N GLN A 211 5.21 -26.46 3.55
CA GLN A 211 4.89 -25.77 4.79
C GLN A 211 3.37 -25.65 4.93
N GLN A 212 2.86 -25.77 6.15
CA GLN A 212 1.51 -25.30 6.44
C GLN A 212 1.53 -23.76 6.42
N THR A 213 0.46 -23.14 5.93
CA THR A 213 0.33 -21.69 6.00
C THR A 213 0.43 -21.28 7.46
N PRO A 214 1.40 -20.43 7.83
CA PRO A 214 1.60 -20.05 9.21
C PRO A 214 0.39 -19.26 9.71
N PRO A 215 0.14 -19.26 11.03
CA PRO A 215 -0.92 -18.45 11.60
C PRO A 215 -0.61 -16.96 11.38
N GLN A 216 -1.64 -16.16 11.61
CA GLN A 216 -1.55 -14.72 11.54
C GLN A 216 -0.47 -14.16 12.48
N GLN A 217 0.28 -13.17 12.00
CA GLN A 217 1.31 -12.50 12.81
C GLN A 217 0.66 -11.75 13.96
N THR A 218 1.04 -12.02 15.21
CA THR A 218 0.46 -11.37 16.40
C THR A 218 1.39 -10.32 17.02
N VAL A 219 2.62 -10.20 16.50
CA VAL A 219 3.63 -9.26 16.99
C VAL A 219 4.25 -8.54 15.82
N ASN A 220 4.15 -7.21 15.84
CA ASN A 220 4.84 -6.36 14.87
C ASN A 220 6.29 -6.12 15.31
N PRO A 221 7.29 -6.64 14.57
CA PRO A 221 8.69 -6.48 14.92
C PRO A 221 9.20 -5.04 14.72
N ALA A 222 8.44 -4.19 14.03
CA ALA A 222 8.78 -2.79 13.77
C ALA A 222 8.48 -1.85 14.95
N ILE A 223 7.72 -2.27 15.98
CA ILE A 223 7.47 -1.44 17.16
C ILE A 223 8.80 -1.24 17.90
N ARG A 224 9.53 -0.19 17.51
CA ARG A 224 10.73 0.30 18.16
C ARG A 224 10.40 0.91 19.52
N ILE A 225 11.38 0.84 20.41
CA ILE A 225 11.52 1.70 21.59
C ILE A 225 11.61 3.16 21.10
N GLN A 226 10.92 4.08 21.80
CA GLN A 226 10.64 5.50 21.52
C GLN A 226 11.80 6.45 21.08
N GLU A 227 13.01 5.96 20.78
CA GLU A 227 14.22 6.80 20.72
C GLU A 227 14.85 7.00 19.34
N THR A 228 14.40 6.33 18.27
CA THR A 228 15.00 6.51 16.93
C THR A 228 14.15 7.46 16.07
N PRO A 229 14.69 8.62 15.61
CA PRO A 229 13.99 9.50 14.69
C PRO A 229 13.64 8.81 13.37
N ILE A 230 12.46 9.10 12.82
CA ILE A 230 12.12 8.68 11.47
C ILE A 230 13.07 9.40 10.49
N PRO A 231 13.80 8.67 9.63
CA PRO A 231 14.59 9.28 8.57
C PRO A 231 13.71 10.16 7.69
N THR A 232 14.18 11.36 7.34
CA THR A 232 13.49 12.29 6.43
C THR A 232 14.03 12.22 5.00
N THR A 233 14.91 11.26 4.74
CA THR A 233 15.53 11.00 3.45
C THR A 233 15.47 9.52 3.12
N PHE A 234 15.35 9.22 1.84
CA PHE A 234 15.52 7.87 1.33
C PHE A 234 16.71 7.82 0.36
N THR A 235 17.37 6.67 0.34
CA THR A 235 18.42 6.40 -0.63
C THR A 235 17.76 5.96 -1.93
N THR A 236 18.14 6.60 -3.02
CA THR A 236 17.68 6.33 -4.37
C THR A 236 18.83 5.90 -5.26
N TYR A 237 18.50 5.33 -6.41
CA TYR A 237 19.43 5.01 -7.47
C TYR A 237 18.99 5.63 -8.79
N ASN A 238 19.94 6.24 -9.52
CA ASN A 238 19.73 6.69 -10.89
C ASN A 238 20.42 5.74 -11.89
N PRO A 239 19.67 5.08 -12.79
CA PRO A 239 20.25 4.19 -13.79
C PRO A 239 21.15 4.86 -14.83
N ASN A 240 21.01 6.16 -15.06
CA ASN A 240 21.57 6.85 -16.22
C ASN A 240 22.86 7.65 -15.94
N ASN A 241 23.73 7.16 -15.05
CA ASN A 241 25.03 7.82 -14.79
C ASN A 241 26.00 7.84 -15.99
N ASP A 242 25.68 7.18 -17.12
CA ASP A 242 26.49 7.18 -18.36
C ASP A 242 26.04 8.22 -19.41
N THR A 243 25.00 9.00 -19.13
CA THR A 243 24.57 10.11 -19.99
C THR A 243 24.53 11.40 -19.19
N THR A 244 24.91 12.53 -19.81
CA THR A 244 24.86 13.88 -19.24
C THR A 244 23.44 14.37 -18.91
N ASP A 245 22.46 13.47 -18.78
CA ASP A 245 21.05 13.73 -18.52
C ASP A 245 20.83 13.63 -17.00
N THR A 246 21.08 14.73 -16.30
CA THR A 246 20.97 14.88 -14.83
C THR A 246 19.53 14.86 -14.30
N ASP A 247 18.54 14.56 -15.14
CA ASP A 247 17.15 14.95 -14.91
C ASP A 247 16.18 13.78 -14.63
N GLY A 248 16.68 12.56 -14.52
CA GLY A 248 15.89 11.41 -14.06
C GLY A 248 15.89 11.33 -12.53
N TYR A 249 14.72 11.42 -11.89
CA TYR A 249 14.62 11.17 -10.45
C TYR A 249 14.94 9.69 -10.17
N GLY A 250 15.67 9.45 -9.09
CA GLY A 250 16.09 8.10 -8.71
C GLY A 250 14.96 7.30 -8.06
N MET A 251 14.92 6.00 -8.33
CA MET A 251 14.01 5.05 -7.68
C MET A 251 14.51 4.72 -6.27
N ASN A 252 13.61 4.50 -5.30
CA ASN A 252 13.97 4.13 -3.93
C ASN A 252 14.76 2.81 -3.90
N TYR A 253 15.93 2.80 -3.27
CA TYR A 253 16.83 1.63 -3.23
C TYR A 253 16.24 0.46 -2.43
N GLY A 254 15.45 0.75 -1.39
CA GLY A 254 14.74 -0.25 -0.60
C GLY A 254 13.72 -0.99 -1.46
N ALA A 255 12.76 -0.25 -2.02
CA ALA A 255 11.71 -0.81 -2.88
C ALA A 255 12.30 -1.51 -4.11
N SER A 256 13.21 -0.84 -4.82
CA SER A 256 13.64 -1.27 -6.16
C SER A 256 14.92 -2.12 -6.20
N CYS A 257 15.74 -2.17 -5.14
CA CYS A 257 17.02 -2.90 -5.16
C CYS A 257 17.22 -3.84 -3.97
N ALA A 258 16.50 -3.66 -2.86
CA ALA A 258 16.43 -4.65 -1.79
C ALA A 258 15.24 -5.62 -1.95
N GLY A 259 14.13 -5.10 -2.52
CA GLY A 259 12.89 -5.81 -2.81
C GLY A 259 13.06 -7.12 -3.61
N VAL A 260 14.07 -7.17 -4.50
CA VAL A 260 14.10 -8.20 -5.54
C VAL A 260 15.50 -8.69 -5.93
N ALA A 261 16.53 -8.47 -5.12
CA ALA A 261 17.70 -9.36 -5.03
C ALA A 261 18.72 -8.81 -4.02
N ALA A 262 19.23 -9.69 -3.18
CA ALA A 262 20.34 -9.44 -2.28
C ALA A 262 21.19 -10.70 -2.28
N SER A 263 22.45 -10.57 -2.67
CA SER A 263 23.47 -11.60 -2.47
C SER A 263 24.87 -11.03 -2.40
N PHE A 264 25.58 -11.51 -1.37
CA PHE A 264 27.01 -11.56 -1.08
C PHE A 264 27.88 -10.31 -1.23
N SER A 265 28.66 -10.06 -0.18
CA SER A 265 29.91 -9.32 -0.24
C SER A 265 31.10 -10.25 -0.01
N SER A 266 32.17 -9.98 -0.74
CA SER A 266 33.44 -10.70 -0.85
C SER A 266 34.41 -10.55 0.33
N HIS A 267 33.94 -10.31 1.56
CA HIS A 267 34.85 -10.10 2.69
C HIS A 267 34.49 -10.94 3.92
N ARG A 268 34.56 -12.26 3.76
CA ARG A 268 35.07 -13.19 4.77
C ARG A 268 35.18 -14.58 4.13
N GLU A 269 36.40 -15.12 4.14
CA GLU A 269 36.61 -16.56 4.01
C GLU A 269 35.71 -17.28 5.03
N LYS A 270 34.60 -17.88 4.58
CA LYS A 270 34.10 -19.07 5.25
C LYS A 270 34.74 -20.25 4.57
N ARG A 271 35.70 -20.83 5.29
CA ARG A 271 36.27 -22.15 5.08
C ARG A 271 35.19 -23.14 4.58
N SER A 272 35.54 -23.80 3.49
CA SER A 272 35.00 -25.06 2.94
C SER A 272 33.55 -25.03 2.43
N LEU A 273 33.42 -24.73 1.14
CA LEU A 273 32.90 -25.70 0.16
C LEU A 273 33.85 -25.61 -1.05
N ASP A 274 34.66 -26.66 -1.23
CA ASP A 274 35.85 -26.66 -2.08
C ASP A 274 35.53 -26.39 -3.56
N ASN A 275 36.05 -25.29 -4.10
CA ASN A 275 36.42 -25.21 -5.51
C ASN A 275 37.96 -25.15 -5.59
N PRO A 276 38.65 -26.10 -6.25
CA PRO A 276 40.11 -26.25 -6.16
C PRO A 276 40.95 -25.11 -6.75
N HIS A 277 40.35 -24.08 -7.35
CA HIS A 277 41.06 -23.14 -8.22
C HIS A 277 41.13 -21.69 -7.73
N GLY A 278 40.58 -21.35 -6.56
CA GLY A 278 40.82 -20.02 -5.97
C GLY A 278 40.39 -18.83 -6.86
N GLU A 279 39.50 -19.04 -7.83
CA GLU A 279 38.95 -17.96 -8.64
C GLU A 279 38.07 -17.05 -7.76
N LYS A 280 38.33 -15.75 -7.82
CA LYS A 280 37.40 -14.73 -7.33
C LYS A 280 36.10 -14.88 -8.11
N ILE A 281 35.06 -15.43 -7.47
CA ILE A 281 33.72 -15.42 -8.02
C ILE A 281 33.19 -13.99 -7.84
N ASP A 282 33.04 -13.27 -8.96
CA ASP A 282 32.40 -11.97 -8.98
C ASP A 282 30.95 -12.10 -8.51
N ILE A 283 30.55 -11.14 -7.67
CA ILE A 283 29.22 -11.07 -7.06
C ILE A 283 28.17 -10.96 -8.17
N PRO A 284 27.17 -11.86 -8.23
CA PRO A 284 25.98 -11.61 -9.02
C PRO A 284 25.22 -10.46 -8.37
N LYS A 285 25.34 -9.27 -8.96
CA LYS A 285 24.55 -8.09 -8.60
C LYS A 285 23.06 -8.47 -8.74
N ALA A 286 22.18 -7.91 -7.88
CA ALA A 286 20.76 -7.91 -8.20
C ALA A 286 20.55 -7.49 -9.65
N PRO A 287 19.59 -8.10 -10.35
CA PRO A 287 19.26 -7.70 -11.70
C PRO A 287 19.15 -6.16 -11.78
N GLY A 288 20.02 -5.54 -12.57
CA GLY A 288 19.94 -4.13 -12.94
C GLY A 288 20.39 -3.12 -11.88
N CYS A 289 20.66 -3.52 -10.63
CA CYS A 289 21.10 -2.57 -9.60
C CYS A 289 22.58 -2.18 -9.77
N ASN A 290 22.87 -0.88 -9.61
CA ASN A 290 24.23 -0.41 -9.46
C ASN A 290 24.60 -0.32 -7.98
N TYR A 291 25.46 -1.24 -7.55
CA TYR A 291 26.00 -1.29 -6.20
C TYR A 291 27.24 -0.40 -6.02
N SER A 292 27.56 0.46 -6.99
CA SER A 292 28.59 1.48 -6.81
C SER A 292 28.03 2.60 -5.95
N LYS A 293 28.86 3.14 -5.06
CA LYS A 293 28.46 4.21 -4.14
C LYS A 293 28.04 5.49 -4.87
N GLU A 294 28.58 5.73 -6.07
CA GLU A 294 28.27 6.88 -6.92
C GLU A 294 26.85 6.83 -7.48
N ALA A 295 26.22 5.66 -7.42
CA ALA A 295 24.87 5.44 -7.88
C ALA A 295 23.82 5.73 -6.80
N ALA A 296 24.22 5.73 -5.53
CA ALA A 296 23.33 5.97 -4.39
C ALA A 296 23.23 7.46 -4.10
N HIS A 297 22.01 8.00 -4.15
CA HIS A 297 21.73 9.41 -3.88
C HIS A 297 20.69 9.54 -2.79
N LYS A 298 20.90 10.46 -1.84
CA LYS A 298 19.88 10.77 -0.83
C LYS A 298 19.00 11.90 -1.32
N ILE A 299 17.70 11.69 -1.31
CA ILE A 299 16.71 12.74 -1.54
C ILE A 299 15.81 12.86 -0.33
N ARG A 300 15.32 14.08 -0.06
CA ARG A 300 14.34 14.31 1.01
C ARG A 300 12.95 14.01 0.46
N PHE A 301 12.10 13.44 1.30
CA PHE A 301 10.68 13.18 1.03
C PHE A 301 9.96 14.37 0.35
N LYS A 302 10.03 15.53 0.99
CA LYS A 302 9.44 16.77 0.47
C LYS A 302 9.96 17.27 -0.88
N ASP A 303 11.12 16.77 -1.34
CA ASP A 303 11.73 17.21 -2.60
C ASP A 303 11.27 16.34 -3.80
N LEU A 304 10.43 15.32 -3.58
CA LEU A 304 9.80 14.57 -4.68
C LEU A 304 8.95 15.52 -5.55
N PRO A 305 9.01 15.37 -6.89
CA PRO A 305 8.36 16.31 -7.78
C PRO A 305 6.85 16.06 -7.82
N THR A 306 6.10 17.10 -8.14
CA THR A 306 4.72 16.97 -8.63
C THR A 306 4.74 17.40 -10.09
N ILE A 307 4.47 16.46 -11.01
CA ILE A 307 4.52 16.70 -12.45
C ILE A 307 3.08 16.66 -12.99
N PRO A 308 2.35 17.80 -12.97
CA PRO A 308 1.01 17.85 -13.54
C PRO A 308 1.07 17.83 -15.07
N SER A 309 0.17 17.09 -15.70
CA SER A 309 0.04 17.06 -17.15
C SER A 309 -1.37 16.81 -17.62
N GLN A 310 -1.72 17.36 -18.78
CA GLN A 310 -2.93 16.94 -19.50
C GLN A 310 -2.66 15.62 -20.20
N LEU A 311 -3.61 14.68 -20.13
CA LEU A 311 -3.51 13.41 -20.84
C LEU A 311 -3.96 13.61 -22.29
N ILE A 312 -3.01 13.92 -23.16
CA ILE A 312 -3.29 14.26 -24.56
C ILE A 312 -3.26 13.00 -25.42
N THR A 313 -4.28 12.82 -26.25
CA THR A 313 -4.40 11.68 -27.15
C THR A 313 -3.72 11.96 -28.49
N THR A 314 -3.11 10.93 -29.08
CA THR A 314 -2.58 10.98 -30.45
C THR A 314 -3.71 11.11 -31.46
N GLN A 315 -4.82 10.42 -31.24
CA GLN A 315 -6.01 10.47 -32.10
C GLN A 315 -6.86 11.70 -31.75
N GLY A 316 -6.92 12.67 -32.66
CA GLY A 316 -7.79 13.85 -32.52
C GLY A 316 -7.26 14.96 -31.59
N GLY A 317 -6.18 14.72 -30.83
CA GLY A 317 -5.55 15.74 -30.00
C GLY A 317 -6.38 16.18 -28.80
N TYR A 318 -7.27 15.30 -28.31
CA TYR A 318 -8.13 15.57 -27.16
C TYR A 318 -7.40 15.38 -25.83
N CYS A 319 -7.89 16.07 -24.80
CA CYS A 319 -7.47 15.87 -23.42
C CYS A 319 -8.48 14.96 -22.72
N LEU A 320 -7.98 13.90 -22.10
CA LEU A 320 -8.79 13.02 -21.28
C LEU A 320 -8.95 13.63 -19.89
N ALA A 321 -10.19 13.68 -19.40
CA ALA A 321 -10.47 14.18 -18.06
C ALA A 321 -11.78 13.59 -17.50
N PRO A 322 -12.03 13.72 -16.18
CA PRO A 322 -13.29 13.31 -15.58
C PRO A 322 -14.44 14.22 -16.02
N THR A 323 -15.56 13.62 -16.41
CA THR A 323 -16.81 14.32 -16.70
C THR A 323 -17.98 13.68 -15.97
N GLN A 324 -19.04 14.46 -15.74
CA GLN A 324 -20.29 13.96 -15.16
C GLN A 324 -20.99 13.00 -16.12
N SER A 325 -21.81 12.09 -15.59
CA SER A 325 -22.74 11.30 -16.42
C SER A 325 -23.50 12.21 -17.40
N ARG A 326 -23.44 11.91 -18.70
CA ARG A 326 -24.24 12.60 -19.74
C ARG A 326 -25.25 11.69 -20.42
N ASP A 327 -25.39 10.46 -19.94
CA ASP A 327 -26.25 9.42 -20.51
C ASP A 327 -27.08 8.79 -19.38
N SER A 328 -28.34 8.47 -19.64
CA SER A 328 -29.24 7.87 -18.65
C SER A 328 -28.84 6.44 -18.24
N SER A 329 -28.03 5.76 -19.05
CA SER A 329 -27.43 4.46 -18.72
C SER A 329 -26.27 4.55 -17.73
N MET A 330 -25.72 5.74 -17.53
CA MET A 330 -24.56 5.97 -16.67
C MET A 330 -25.02 6.46 -15.28
N LYS A 331 -24.50 5.84 -14.23
CA LYS A 331 -24.78 6.21 -12.83
C LYS A 331 -24.43 7.68 -12.60
N THR A 332 -25.41 8.46 -12.16
CA THR A 332 -25.27 9.90 -11.90
C THR A 332 -24.44 10.23 -10.66
N SER A 333 -24.06 9.23 -9.86
CA SER A 333 -23.13 9.37 -8.73
C SER A 333 -21.67 9.13 -9.10
N ARG A 334 -21.37 8.81 -10.36
CA ARG A 334 -20.00 8.58 -10.85
C ARG A 334 -19.57 9.55 -11.95
N SER A 335 -18.27 9.84 -11.99
CA SER A 335 -17.63 10.55 -13.09
C SER A 335 -16.96 9.56 -14.03
N TYR A 336 -16.76 9.94 -15.28
CA TYR A 336 -16.28 9.03 -16.33
C TYR A 336 -15.17 9.68 -17.16
N LEU A 337 -14.31 8.84 -17.72
CA LEU A 337 -13.25 9.25 -18.63
C LEU A 337 -13.82 9.72 -19.96
N TYR A 338 -13.51 10.97 -20.30
CA TYR A 338 -14.08 11.63 -21.46
C TYR A 338 -13.05 12.45 -22.23
N ALA A 339 -13.16 12.44 -23.55
CA ALA A 339 -12.40 13.27 -24.45
C ALA A 339 -13.01 14.66 -24.56
N GLN A 340 -12.25 15.66 -24.13
CA GLN A 340 -12.64 17.07 -24.26
C GLN A 340 -11.55 17.89 -24.93
N THR A 341 -11.93 19.07 -25.40
CA THR A 341 -10.98 20.05 -25.92
C THR A 341 -9.97 20.40 -24.83
N CYS A 342 -8.69 20.34 -25.18
CA CYS A 342 -7.61 20.74 -24.30
C CYS A 342 -7.71 22.23 -23.98
N SER A 343 -7.90 22.54 -22.71
CA SER A 343 -7.73 23.87 -22.14
C SER A 343 -6.70 23.75 -21.04
N ASN A 344 -5.67 24.60 -21.02
CA ASN A 344 -4.56 24.50 -20.06
C ASN A 344 -4.98 24.94 -18.64
N VAL A 345 -6.06 24.36 -18.12
CA VAL A 345 -6.64 24.60 -16.80
C VAL A 345 -6.25 23.48 -15.85
N GLU A 346 -6.13 23.79 -14.56
CA GLU A 346 -5.68 22.85 -13.54
C GLU A 346 -6.58 21.61 -13.40
N SER A 347 -7.90 21.74 -13.62
CA SER A 347 -8.85 20.63 -13.54
C SER A 347 -8.71 19.59 -14.66
N GLN A 348 -7.95 19.90 -15.73
CA GLN A 348 -7.61 18.97 -16.80
C GLN A 348 -6.23 18.33 -16.61
N LYS A 349 -5.49 18.69 -15.56
CA LYS A 349 -4.17 18.13 -15.30
C LYS A 349 -4.27 17.01 -14.29
N ALA A 350 -3.80 15.84 -14.69
CA ALA A 350 -3.56 14.73 -13.79
C ALA A 350 -2.10 14.76 -13.29
N ILE A 351 -1.83 14.01 -12.24
CA ILE A 351 -0.50 13.49 -11.91
C ILE A 351 -0.51 11.97 -12.11
N TYR A 352 0.63 11.41 -12.48
CA TYR A 352 0.87 9.98 -12.37
C TYR A 352 1.75 9.77 -11.14
N ASP A 353 1.19 9.15 -10.10
CA ASP A 353 1.86 9.04 -8.81
C ASP A 353 2.64 7.72 -8.62
N THR A 354 3.40 7.64 -7.55
CA THR A 354 4.22 6.48 -7.11
C THR A 354 3.40 5.20 -6.93
N LEU A 355 2.09 5.29 -6.66
CA LEU A 355 1.18 4.13 -6.62
C LEU A 355 0.73 3.66 -8.01
N GLY A 356 1.16 4.35 -9.07
CA GLY A 356 0.72 4.11 -10.44
C GLY A 356 -0.70 4.62 -10.71
N ARG A 357 -1.21 5.58 -9.93
CA ARG A 357 -2.55 6.14 -10.15
C ARG A 357 -2.47 7.34 -11.07
N VAL A 358 -3.51 7.51 -11.87
CA VAL A 358 -3.76 8.74 -12.64
C VAL A 358 -4.74 9.61 -11.84
N ALA A 359 -4.21 10.59 -11.12
CA ALA A 359 -4.95 11.38 -10.14
C ALA A 359 -5.17 12.83 -10.58
N PHE A 360 -6.42 13.28 -10.57
CA PHE A 360 -6.84 14.66 -10.79
C PHE A 360 -7.04 15.35 -9.44
N SER A 361 -5.95 15.82 -8.85
CA SER A 361 -5.94 16.32 -7.46
C SER A 361 -6.58 17.68 -7.29
N LYS A 362 -6.69 18.47 -8.36
CA LYS A 362 -7.46 19.73 -8.41
C LYS A 362 -8.70 19.56 -9.29
N SER A 363 -9.42 18.45 -9.12
CA SER A 363 -10.60 18.18 -9.94
C SER A 363 -11.62 19.31 -9.80
N GLN A 364 -12.41 19.52 -10.86
CA GLN A 364 -13.53 20.47 -10.84
C GLN A 364 -14.64 20.07 -9.85
N PHE A 365 -14.55 18.88 -9.25
CA PHE A 365 -15.54 18.33 -8.34
C PHE A 365 -15.21 18.57 -6.86
N GLY A 366 -14.11 19.28 -6.58
CA GLY A 366 -13.74 19.70 -5.23
C GLY A 366 -13.06 18.64 -4.37
N ILE A 367 -12.81 17.43 -4.90
CA ILE A 367 -12.03 16.38 -4.24
C ILE A 367 -11.02 15.74 -5.23
N PRO A 368 -9.93 15.13 -4.77
CA PRO A 368 -9.06 14.31 -5.62
C PRO A 368 -9.82 13.13 -6.20
N LEU A 369 -9.74 12.96 -7.53
CA LEU A 369 -10.33 11.83 -8.24
C LEU A 369 -9.27 11.04 -8.96
N CYS A 370 -9.33 9.71 -8.83
CA CYS A 370 -8.43 8.80 -9.50
C CYS A 370 -9.18 8.00 -10.55
N MET A 371 -8.54 7.86 -11.71
CA MET A 371 -9.06 7.03 -12.79
C MET A 371 -9.16 5.58 -12.30
N THR A 372 -10.32 4.96 -12.47
CA THR A 372 -10.66 3.66 -11.87
C THR A 372 -11.13 2.71 -12.97
N ALA A 373 -10.50 1.54 -13.06
CA ALA A 373 -10.87 0.49 -13.99
C ALA A 373 -12.21 -0.14 -13.58
N PRO A 374 -13.08 -0.50 -14.55
CA PRO A 374 -14.36 -1.11 -14.23
C PRO A 374 -14.19 -2.55 -13.73
N GLU A 375 -14.48 -2.73 -12.45
CA GLU A 375 -14.28 -3.97 -11.70
C GLU A 375 -14.86 -5.21 -12.39
N ASN A 376 -16.13 -5.17 -12.79
CA ASN A 376 -16.79 -6.35 -13.39
C ASN A 376 -16.12 -6.81 -14.69
N VAL A 377 -15.50 -5.88 -15.44
CA VAL A 377 -14.77 -6.24 -16.66
C VAL A 377 -13.42 -6.87 -16.33
N ILE A 378 -12.72 -6.33 -15.34
CA ILE A 378 -11.45 -6.88 -14.85
C ILE A 378 -11.66 -8.31 -14.32
N LYS A 379 -12.72 -8.53 -13.53
CA LYS A 379 -13.14 -9.85 -13.03
C LYS A 379 -13.62 -10.78 -14.13
N GLY A 380 -14.21 -10.21 -15.18
CA GLY A 380 -14.77 -10.95 -16.31
C GLY A 380 -16.23 -11.33 -16.16
N ASP A 381 -16.93 -10.74 -15.20
CA ASP A 381 -18.39 -10.82 -15.08
C ASP A 381 -19.07 -10.07 -16.24
N ASP A 382 -18.48 -8.95 -16.66
CA ASP A 382 -18.96 -8.14 -17.78
C ASP A 382 -17.96 -8.13 -18.94
N LYS A 383 -18.49 -7.92 -20.16
CA LYS A 383 -17.67 -7.86 -21.38
C LYS A 383 -16.97 -6.52 -21.56
N TRP A 384 -17.63 -5.44 -21.16
CA TRP A 384 -17.13 -4.07 -21.27
C TRP A 384 -17.89 -3.17 -20.30
N ASP A 385 -17.27 -2.06 -19.90
CA ASP A 385 -17.89 -0.99 -19.10
C ASP A 385 -17.01 0.28 -19.19
N TYR A 386 -17.53 1.41 -18.72
CA TYR A 386 -16.86 2.70 -18.72
C TYR A 386 -15.71 2.76 -17.72
N VAL A 387 -14.66 3.50 -18.09
CA VAL A 387 -13.63 3.92 -17.13
C VAL A 387 -14.20 5.05 -16.30
N GLU A 388 -14.15 4.87 -14.99
CA GLU A 388 -14.76 5.76 -14.02
C GLU A 388 -13.72 6.62 -13.32
N PHE A 389 -14.19 7.64 -12.61
CA PHE A 389 -13.43 8.39 -11.64
C PHE A 389 -14.09 8.27 -10.29
N TRP A 390 -13.31 7.81 -9.33
CA TRP A 390 -13.69 7.64 -7.93
C TRP A 390 -12.73 8.47 -7.06
N PRO A 391 -13.11 8.90 -5.83
CA PRO A 391 -12.16 9.42 -4.86
C PRO A 391 -10.89 8.58 -4.85
N CYS A 392 -9.73 9.26 -4.92
CA CYS A 392 -8.45 8.58 -4.83
C CYS A 392 -8.40 7.79 -3.52
N ASP A 393 -8.01 6.53 -3.59
CA ASP A 393 -7.86 5.64 -2.45
C ASP A 393 -6.51 4.97 -2.61
N ILE A 394 -5.66 5.04 -1.58
CA ILE A 394 -4.32 4.46 -1.67
C ILE A 394 -4.37 2.93 -1.82
N TYR A 395 -5.37 2.25 -1.25
CA TYR A 395 -5.48 0.79 -1.30
C TYR A 395 -6.36 0.26 -2.42
N ASN A 396 -6.86 1.12 -3.32
CA ASN A 396 -7.73 0.67 -4.41
C ASN A 396 -6.89 0.19 -5.62
N PRO A 397 -6.77 -1.12 -5.88
CA PRO A 397 -5.97 -1.65 -6.97
C PRO A 397 -6.58 -1.37 -8.35
N TYR A 398 -7.89 -1.09 -8.44
CA TYR A 398 -8.54 -0.68 -9.69
C TYR A 398 -8.13 0.74 -10.11
N GLN A 399 -7.50 1.52 -9.22
CA GLN A 399 -6.96 2.84 -9.53
C GLN A 399 -5.51 2.81 -10.01
N LYS A 400 -4.86 1.64 -10.03
CA LYS A 400 -3.47 1.48 -10.44
C LYS A 400 -3.40 1.12 -11.92
N TRP A 401 -2.54 1.83 -12.65
CA TRP A 401 -2.40 1.73 -14.10
C TRP A 401 -0.93 1.65 -14.47
N ASP A 402 -0.62 0.83 -15.47
CA ASP A 402 0.70 0.79 -16.09
C ASP A 402 0.62 1.41 -17.49
N VAL A 403 1.72 2.02 -17.94
CA VAL A 403 1.79 2.66 -19.26
C VAL A 403 2.72 1.89 -20.18
N ARG A 404 2.19 1.47 -21.33
CA ARG A 404 2.92 0.74 -22.37
C ARG A 404 2.49 1.20 -23.75
N ASP A 405 3.44 1.56 -24.59
CA ASP A 405 3.19 2.08 -25.95
C ASP A 405 2.18 3.24 -25.99
N GLY A 406 2.25 4.12 -24.99
CA GLY A 406 1.30 5.23 -24.81
C GLY A 406 -0.11 4.81 -24.39
N LYS A 407 -0.37 3.53 -24.12
CA LYS A 407 -1.66 3.02 -23.64
C LYS A 407 -1.64 2.87 -22.13
N LEU A 408 -2.73 3.26 -21.50
CA LEU A 408 -3.01 2.98 -20.09
C LEU A 408 -3.65 1.59 -19.98
N LYS A 409 -3.02 0.73 -19.20
CA LYS A 409 -3.44 -0.65 -18.93
C LYS A 409 -3.75 -0.79 -17.43
N PRO A 410 -4.90 -1.36 -17.04
CA PRO A 410 -5.16 -1.65 -15.64
C PRO A 410 -4.09 -2.59 -15.08
N ARG A 411 -3.54 -2.26 -13.90
CA ARG A 411 -2.52 -3.10 -13.24
C ARG A 411 -3.04 -4.52 -13.00
N LEU A 412 -4.32 -4.65 -12.65
CA LEU A 412 -4.99 -5.94 -12.44
C LEU A 412 -5.16 -6.79 -13.73
N ASN A 413 -5.00 -6.21 -14.92
CA ASN A 413 -5.08 -6.96 -16.17
C ASN A 413 -4.33 -6.25 -17.32
N LYS A 414 -3.08 -6.66 -17.54
CA LYS A 414 -2.17 -6.08 -18.55
C LYS A 414 -2.54 -6.36 -20.01
N ASP A 415 -3.47 -7.28 -20.26
CA ASP A 415 -3.96 -7.58 -21.61
C ASP A 415 -5.03 -6.59 -22.06
N LEU A 416 -5.60 -5.83 -21.12
CA LEU A 416 -6.61 -4.83 -21.39
C LEU A 416 -5.99 -3.44 -21.46
N SER A 417 -6.58 -2.58 -22.30
CA SER A 417 -6.26 -1.16 -22.37
C SER A 417 -7.52 -0.35 -22.60
N ILE A 418 -7.44 0.95 -22.29
CA ILE A 418 -8.56 1.88 -22.52
C ILE A 418 -8.84 2.00 -24.01
N GLN A 419 -10.11 1.88 -24.38
CA GLN A 419 -10.62 1.95 -25.75
C GLN A 419 -11.68 3.05 -25.88
N TRP A 420 -11.89 3.52 -27.11
CA TRP A 420 -12.91 4.50 -27.43
C TRP A 420 -14.31 3.89 -27.49
N TYR A 421 -15.28 4.54 -26.84
CA TYR A 421 -16.71 4.36 -27.05
C TYR A 421 -17.37 5.74 -27.20
N GLY A 422 -17.56 6.17 -28.45
CA GLY A 422 -17.86 7.57 -28.73
C GLY A 422 -16.75 8.47 -28.20
N ASN A 423 -17.11 9.42 -27.33
CA ASN A 423 -16.14 10.32 -26.66
C ASN A 423 -15.71 9.80 -25.27
N TYR A 424 -16.15 8.62 -24.86
CA TYR A 424 -15.80 8.04 -23.57
C TYR A 424 -14.69 7.00 -23.69
N GLY A 425 -13.94 6.84 -22.60
CA GLY A 425 -13.03 5.71 -22.42
C GLY A 425 -13.75 4.53 -21.76
N ILE A 426 -13.57 3.34 -22.32
CA ILE A 426 -14.08 2.07 -21.79
C ILE A 426 -12.95 1.06 -21.63
N ILE A 427 -13.14 0.03 -20.81
CA ILE A 427 -12.39 -1.21 -20.90
C ILE A 427 -13.31 -2.26 -21.53
N SER A 428 -12.80 -2.99 -22.51
CA SER A 428 -13.57 -4.02 -23.21
C SER A 428 -12.72 -5.24 -23.54
N LYS A 429 -13.31 -6.42 -23.35
CA LYS A 429 -12.78 -7.70 -23.87
C LYS A 429 -13.15 -7.93 -25.34
N SER A 430 -14.12 -7.18 -25.87
CA SER A 430 -14.38 -7.14 -27.32
C SER A 430 -13.42 -6.15 -27.99
N SER A 431 -13.03 -6.44 -29.23
CA SER A 431 -12.10 -5.59 -29.99
C SER A 431 -12.65 -4.17 -30.16
N GLY A 432 -11.86 -3.17 -29.81
CA GLY A 432 -12.13 -1.76 -30.05
C GLY A 432 -10.84 -0.96 -30.31
N THR A 433 -10.99 0.33 -30.57
CA THR A 433 -9.84 1.19 -30.88
C THR A 433 -9.21 1.70 -29.59
N ASN A 434 -7.96 1.29 -29.33
CA ASN A 434 -7.21 1.74 -28.16
C ASN A 434 -6.97 3.25 -28.17
N ILE A 435 -7.09 3.86 -26.99
CA ILE A 435 -6.66 5.23 -26.75
C ILE A 435 -5.14 5.22 -26.55
N VAL A 436 -4.43 6.03 -27.34
CA VAL A 436 -2.96 6.15 -27.26
C VAL A 436 -2.60 7.59 -26.93
N LEU A 437 -1.85 7.80 -25.86
CA LEU A 437 -1.39 9.10 -25.39
C LEU A 437 -0.18 9.60 -26.20
N ASP A 438 -0.19 10.89 -26.50
CA ASP A 438 0.87 11.61 -27.19
C ASP A 438 1.85 12.20 -26.17
N ALA A 439 2.77 11.37 -25.69
CA ALA A 439 3.74 11.73 -24.67
C ALA A 439 4.60 12.96 -25.04
N ASN A 440 4.76 13.26 -26.33
CA ASN A 440 5.52 14.43 -26.80
C ASN A 440 4.78 15.76 -26.58
N LYS A 441 3.45 15.72 -26.41
CA LYS A 441 2.63 16.89 -26.06
C LYS A 441 2.31 16.99 -24.58
N MET A 442 2.70 15.98 -23.81
CA MET A 442 2.56 15.94 -22.36
C MET A 442 3.77 16.58 -21.69
N SER A 443 3.68 16.75 -20.38
CA SER A 443 4.75 17.27 -19.54
C SER A 443 5.92 16.30 -19.59
N LYS A 444 7.14 16.83 -19.71
CA LYS A 444 8.36 16.02 -19.72
C LYS A 444 8.39 15.13 -18.48
N TYR A 445 8.74 13.86 -18.68
CA TYR A 445 8.87 12.84 -17.63
C TYR A 445 7.59 12.41 -16.89
N PHE A 446 6.40 12.82 -17.34
CA PHE A 446 5.13 12.48 -16.65
C PHE A 446 4.98 11.01 -16.23
N PHE A 447 5.27 10.06 -17.13
CA PHE A 447 5.24 8.62 -16.82
C PHE A 447 6.61 8.01 -16.48
N LYS A 448 7.69 8.79 -16.58
CA LYS A 448 9.06 8.31 -16.31
C LYS A 448 9.50 8.61 -14.89
N THR A 449 8.95 9.68 -14.32
CA THR A 449 9.20 10.12 -12.95
C THR A 449 7.84 10.22 -12.27
N PRO A 450 7.44 9.19 -11.50
CA PRO A 450 6.23 9.27 -10.70
C PRO A 450 6.23 10.50 -9.80
N SER A 451 5.08 11.15 -9.69
CA SER A 451 4.88 12.27 -8.78
C SER A 451 4.67 11.77 -7.36
N LYS A 452 5.03 12.58 -6.37
CA LYS A 452 4.62 12.34 -4.98
C LYS A 452 3.09 12.21 -4.89
N VAL A 453 2.61 11.22 -4.14
CA VAL A 453 1.20 11.13 -3.77
C VAL A 453 0.78 12.40 -3.01
N ASN A 454 -0.38 12.93 -3.38
CA ASN A 454 -0.97 14.09 -2.71
C ASN A 454 -2.29 13.77 -2.00
N THR A 455 -2.70 12.51 -2.00
CA THR A 455 -3.90 12.01 -1.31
C THR A 455 -3.57 10.73 -0.59
N PHE A 456 -3.56 10.79 0.75
CA PHE A 456 -3.17 9.70 1.65
C PHE A 456 -4.35 9.20 2.49
N TRP A 457 -5.53 9.18 1.89
CA TRP A 457 -6.71 8.60 2.52
C TRP A 457 -7.10 7.28 1.85
N TYR A 458 -7.84 6.46 2.58
CA TYR A 458 -8.42 5.21 2.08
C TYR A 458 -9.79 4.95 2.68
N GLU A 459 -10.62 4.17 1.98
CA GLU A 459 -11.97 3.83 2.43
C GLU A 459 -11.90 2.89 3.64
N ILE A 460 -12.59 3.23 4.75
CA ILE A 460 -12.55 2.42 5.98
C ILE A 460 -13.81 1.59 6.21
N GLY A 461 -14.93 1.89 5.56
CA GLY A 461 -16.15 1.08 5.75
C GLY A 461 -16.64 1.08 7.20
N MET A 462 -16.59 2.23 7.87
CA MET A 462 -16.89 2.37 9.29
C MET A 462 -18.34 1.96 9.60
N ARG A 463 -18.48 0.91 10.40
CA ARG A 463 -19.76 0.35 10.85
C ARG A 463 -19.75 0.02 12.34
N PHE A 464 -20.92 -0.21 12.91
CA PHE A 464 -21.13 -0.67 14.28
C PHE A 464 -22.29 -1.66 14.32
N TYR A 465 -22.43 -2.37 15.44
CA TYR A 465 -23.47 -3.39 15.62
C TYR A 465 -24.37 -3.12 16.80
N ASP A 466 -25.58 -3.65 16.72
CA ASP A 466 -26.43 -3.85 17.89
C ASP A 466 -26.07 -5.14 18.64
N LYS A 467 -26.87 -5.48 19.66
CA LYS A 467 -26.69 -6.70 20.47
C LYS A 467 -27.09 -7.99 19.74
N SER A 468 -27.66 -7.88 18.53
CA SER A 468 -28.09 -8.99 17.69
C SER A 468 -27.17 -9.17 16.47
N ASP A 469 -26.01 -8.52 16.48
CA ASP A 469 -25.02 -8.50 15.40
C ASP A 469 -25.54 -7.92 14.06
N ASN A 470 -26.58 -7.08 14.10
CA ASN A 470 -27.03 -6.35 12.90
C ASN A 470 -26.05 -5.22 12.57
N ASN A 471 -25.72 -5.07 11.28
CA ASN A 471 -24.80 -4.04 10.79
C ASN A 471 -25.48 -2.68 10.62
N TYR A 472 -24.81 -1.61 11.07
CA TYR A 472 -25.24 -0.24 10.86
C TYR A 472 -24.09 0.69 10.49
N TYR A 473 -24.38 1.66 9.62
CA TYR A 473 -23.43 2.62 9.08
C TYR A 473 -23.83 4.05 9.48
N PRO A 474 -22.88 4.89 9.93
CA PRO A 474 -23.17 6.29 10.24
C PRO A 474 -23.65 7.09 9.02
N MET A 475 -24.56 8.02 9.26
CA MET A 475 -25.06 8.96 8.25
C MET A 475 -24.67 10.40 8.55
N TYR A 476 -24.55 11.19 7.48
CA TYR A 476 -24.32 12.64 7.57
C TYR A 476 -25.37 13.36 8.44
N SER A 477 -26.63 12.91 8.42
CA SER A 477 -27.74 13.49 9.18
C SER A 477 -27.66 13.27 10.70
N GLY A 478 -26.58 12.68 11.23
CA GLY A 478 -26.49 12.27 12.64
C GLY A 478 -27.34 11.05 12.98
N SER A 479 -27.69 10.25 11.96
CA SER A 479 -28.47 9.02 12.05
C SER A 479 -27.62 7.82 11.57
N TYR A 480 -28.25 6.66 11.37
CA TYR A 480 -27.60 5.46 10.84
C TYR A 480 -28.42 4.85 9.70
N ASN A 481 -27.80 3.97 8.91
CA ASN A 481 -28.44 3.19 7.85
C ASN A 481 -27.98 1.73 7.93
N SER A 482 -28.80 0.79 7.45
CA SER A 482 -28.41 -0.61 7.29
C SER A 482 -27.52 -0.85 6.08
N ASN A 483 -27.56 0.06 5.09
CA ASN A 483 -26.80 -0.03 3.85
C ASN A 483 -25.69 1.02 3.88
N TYR A 484 -24.56 0.72 3.24
CA TYR A 484 -23.37 1.56 3.28
C TYR A 484 -23.41 2.69 2.23
N LEU A 485 -24.38 3.59 2.40
CA LEU A 485 -24.68 4.65 1.43
C LEU A 485 -23.74 5.87 1.53
N ASN A 486 -23.18 6.15 2.71
CA ASN A 486 -22.21 7.23 2.89
C ASN A 486 -20.84 6.62 3.10
N ARG A 487 -19.93 6.84 2.14
CA ARG A 487 -18.60 6.21 2.16
C ARG A 487 -17.73 6.94 3.17
N THR A 488 -17.07 6.19 4.04
CA THR A 488 -16.18 6.73 5.08
C THR A 488 -14.73 6.46 4.71
N TYR A 489 -13.87 7.44 4.92
CA TYR A 489 -12.44 7.37 4.62
C TYR A 489 -11.61 7.79 5.83
N TYR A 490 -10.39 7.30 5.93
CA TYR A 490 -9.39 7.76 6.90
C TYR A 490 -8.25 8.48 6.20
N ASP A 491 -8.08 9.77 6.48
CA ASP A 491 -6.94 10.56 6.05
C ASP A 491 -5.77 10.31 7.01
N MET A 492 -4.82 9.47 6.57
CA MET A 492 -3.68 9.09 7.40
C MET A 492 -2.77 10.27 7.69
N LYS A 493 -2.54 11.16 6.72
CA LYS A 493 -1.64 12.29 6.88
C LYS A 493 -2.12 13.21 7.99
N ASN A 494 -3.42 13.53 7.99
CA ASN A 494 -3.98 14.48 8.96
C ASN A 494 -4.77 13.85 10.11
N SER A 495 -4.84 12.53 10.17
CA SER A 495 -5.62 11.77 11.18
C SER A 495 -7.08 12.20 11.23
N ARG A 496 -7.78 12.25 10.08
CA ARG A 496 -9.21 12.64 10.02
C ARG A 496 -10.06 11.48 9.54
N ILE A 497 -11.28 11.36 10.07
CA ILE A 497 -12.32 10.51 9.48
C ILE A 497 -13.21 11.38 8.60
N LEU A 498 -13.30 11.02 7.33
CA LEU A 498 -14.05 11.73 6.31
C LEU A 498 -15.28 10.92 5.91
N MET A 499 -16.30 11.61 5.42
CA MET A 499 -17.49 11.02 4.85
C MET A 499 -17.81 11.68 3.51
N LEU A 500 -18.00 10.84 2.51
CA LEU A 500 -18.51 11.20 1.20
C LEU A 500 -19.97 10.80 1.13
N SER A 501 -20.85 11.80 1.15
CA SER A 501 -22.29 11.57 1.13
C SER A 501 -22.79 11.40 -0.30
N LEU A 502 -23.43 10.25 -0.61
CA LEU A 502 -24.07 10.02 -1.90
C LEU A 502 -25.44 10.73 -2.02
N TYR A 503 -26.02 11.15 -0.90
CA TYR A 503 -27.28 11.91 -0.85
C TYR A 503 -27.09 13.42 -1.12
N GLY A 504 -25.86 13.92 -1.02
CA GLY A 504 -25.49 15.30 -1.39
C GLY A 504 -25.37 15.48 -2.90
N ARG A 505 -26.46 15.17 -3.63
CA ARG A 505 -26.71 15.37 -5.07
C ARG A 505 -25.56 14.98 -6.04
N ALA A 506 -25.83 13.91 -6.79
CA ALA A 506 -25.40 13.71 -8.17
C ALA A 506 -24.94 15.02 -8.83
N PHE A 507 -23.61 15.18 -8.98
CA PHE A 507 -22.93 16.22 -9.72
C PHE A 507 -23.74 17.47 -10.10
N SER A 508 -24.31 18.21 -9.14
CA SER A 508 -24.76 19.57 -9.43
C SER A 508 -23.52 20.46 -9.63
N SER A 509 -23.74 21.72 -9.99
CA SER A 509 -22.71 22.78 -10.03
C SER A 509 -21.89 22.94 -8.74
N ASP A 510 -22.19 22.18 -7.68
CA ASP A 510 -21.75 22.40 -6.31
C ASP A 510 -20.67 21.38 -5.83
N GLY A 511 -20.29 20.39 -6.65
CA GLY A 511 -19.22 19.42 -6.35
C GLY A 511 -19.62 18.27 -5.41
N TRP A 512 -18.65 17.44 -5.01
CA TRP A 512 -18.89 16.35 -4.03
C TRP A 512 -19.09 16.90 -2.61
N PHE A 513 -20.03 16.33 -1.88
CA PHE A 513 -20.26 16.70 -0.48
C PHE A 513 -19.37 15.90 0.48
N LEU A 514 -18.20 16.46 0.80
CA LEU A 514 -17.25 15.93 1.77
C LEU A 514 -17.49 16.52 3.16
N SER A 515 -17.50 15.68 4.18
CA SER A 515 -17.61 16.07 5.59
C SER A 515 -16.58 15.36 6.46
N CYS A 516 -16.21 15.97 7.58
CA CYS A 516 -15.28 15.43 8.58
C CYS A 516 -16.03 15.11 9.87
N LEU A 517 -15.70 13.96 10.48
CA LEU A 517 -16.15 13.64 11.83
C LEU A 517 -15.60 14.68 12.81
N THR A 518 -16.48 15.38 13.52
CA THR A 518 -16.10 16.53 14.35
C THR A 518 -16.43 16.29 15.81
N SER A 519 -15.39 16.24 16.65
CA SER A 519 -15.53 16.27 18.11
C SER A 519 -15.99 17.65 18.56
N ASN A 520 -16.89 17.70 19.54
CA ASN A 520 -17.26 18.97 20.18
C ASN A 520 -16.59 19.16 21.54
N ILE A 521 -15.90 18.13 22.09
CA ILE A 521 -15.22 18.20 23.39
C ILE A 521 -13.69 18.32 23.29
N ALA A 522 -13.09 17.91 22.17
CA ALA A 522 -11.63 17.93 22.01
C ALA A 522 -11.06 19.35 22.17
N GLY A 523 -10.04 19.50 23.03
CA GLY A 523 -9.45 20.78 23.41
C GLY A 523 -10.33 21.64 24.31
N LYS A 524 -11.40 21.10 24.90
CA LYS A 524 -12.36 21.83 25.75
C LYS A 524 -12.54 21.20 27.13
N THR A 525 -13.18 21.92 28.04
CA THR A 525 -13.48 21.43 29.40
C THR A 525 -14.70 20.52 29.46
N THR A 526 -15.61 20.56 28.49
CA THR A 526 -16.78 19.67 28.39
C THR A 526 -16.37 18.20 28.43
N ASP A 527 -17.10 17.37 29.19
CA ASP A 527 -16.75 15.97 29.41
C ASP A 527 -17.40 15.00 28.42
N TRP A 528 -18.49 15.41 27.78
CA TRP A 528 -19.29 14.61 26.85
C TRP A 528 -20.06 15.52 25.89
N ASP A 529 -20.11 15.18 24.60
CA ASP A 529 -20.98 15.84 23.62
C ASP A 529 -21.22 14.95 22.40
N TRP A 530 -22.28 15.25 21.65
CA TRP A 530 -22.58 14.60 20.38
C TRP A 530 -21.51 14.90 19.34
N VAL A 531 -21.26 13.93 18.47
CA VAL A 531 -20.30 14.00 17.36
C VAL A 531 -21.07 13.97 16.04
N TYR A 532 -20.66 14.82 15.10
CA TYR A 532 -21.32 14.93 13.80
C TYR A 532 -20.32 15.01 12.66
N PHE A 533 -20.73 14.55 11.48
CA PHE A 533 -20.06 14.89 10.24
C PHE A 533 -20.43 16.32 9.85
N LYS A 534 -19.43 17.20 9.76
CA LYS A 534 -19.60 18.59 9.34
C LYS A 534 -18.79 18.85 8.08
N GLN A 535 -19.28 19.73 7.20
CA GLN A 535 -18.56 20.10 5.98
C GLN A 535 -17.14 20.58 6.34
N CYS A 536 -16.16 20.11 5.59
CA CYS A 536 -14.76 20.46 5.80
C CYS A 536 -14.00 20.50 4.47
N ASP A 537 -12.86 21.17 4.45
CA ASP A 537 -11.99 21.24 3.29
C ASP A 537 -11.17 19.93 3.16
N PRO A 538 -11.15 19.27 1.98
CA PRO A 538 -10.30 18.11 1.74
C PRO A 538 -8.81 18.38 1.94
N PHE A 539 -8.32 19.60 1.68
CA PHE A 539 -6.89 19.95 1.62
C PHE A 539 -6.43 20.84 2.78
N MET A 540 -6.89 20.59 4.00
CA MET A 540 -6.45 21.36 5.16
C MET A 540 -5.01 21.03 5.56
N ASP A 541 -4.10 22.00 5.45
CA ASP A 541 -2.72 21.87 5.95
C ASP A 541 -2.64 21.94 7.48
N ASN A 542 -3.51 22.74 8.12
CA ASN A 542 -3.54 22.93 9.57
C ASN A 542 -4.83 22.36 10.17
N VAL A 543 -4.84 21.06 10.41
CA VAL A 543 -6.02 20.37 10.93
C VAL A 543 -6.21 20.66 12.43
N PRO A 544 -7.36 21.23 12.84
CA PRO A 544 -7.63 21.52 14.24
C PRO A 544 -7.87 20.24 15.03
N ASN A 545 -7.55 20.27 16.33
CA ASN A 545 -7.60 19.10 17.22
C ASN A 545 -8.97 18.40 17.26
N ASN A 546 -10.05 19.14 17.06
CA ASN A 546 -11.41 18.60 17.06
C ASN A 546 -11.79 17.79 15.83
N LEU A 547 -10.94 17.78 14.80
CA LEU A 547 -11.10 16.92 13.61
C LEU A 547 -10.14 15.73 13.63
N LYS A 548 -9.25 15.63 14.63
CA LYS A 548 -8.26 14.57 14.73
C LYS A 548 -8.84 13.35 15.44
N TRP A 549 -8.75 12.22 14.78
CA TRP A 549 -9.19 10.90 15.22
C TRP A 549 -8.10 9.86 14.97
N PHE A 550 -7.88 9.01 15.96
CA PHE A 550 -6.85 7.98 15.97
C PHE A 550 -7.52 6.62 16.14
N LEU A 551 -7.07 5.65 15.36
CA LEU A 551 -7.57 4.28 15.39
C LEU A 551 -6.72 3.47 16.36
N GLU A 552 -7.32 2.66 17.22
CA GLU A 552 -6.61 1.79 18.15
C GLU A 552 -7.25 0.40 18.16
N SER A 553 -6.46 -0.60 17.79
CA SER A 553 -6.92 -1.99 17.71
C SER A 553 -6.95 -2.61 19.11
N ARG A 554 -8.06 -3.26 19.47
CA ARG A 554 -8.31 -3.73 20.85
C ARG A 554 -7.62 -5.05 21.19
N VAL A 555 -7.55 -5.98 20.24
CA VAL A 555 -7.00 -7.35 20.29
C VAL A 555 -6.82 -7.78 18.83
N ASN A 556 -5.90 -8.71 18.51
CA ASN A 556 -5.77 -9.59 17.32
C ASN A 556 -6.83 -9.50 16.18
N ASP A 557 -7.21 -8.30 15.77
CA ASP A 557 -8.18 -7.97 14.74
C ASP A 557 -7.99 -6.48 14.36
N PRO A 558 -7.51 -6.16 13.15
CA PRO A 558 -7.37 -4.78 12.68
C PRO A 558 -8.64 -4.21 12.08
N VAL A 559 -9.66 -5.04 11.90
CA VAL A 559 -10.91 -4.71 11.22
C VAL A 559 -12.03 -4.58 12.21
N SER A 560 -12.14 -5.48 13.18
CA SER A 560 -13.23 -5.49 14.14
C SER A 560 -12.85 -4.98 15.53
N ALA A 561 -13.85 -4.46 16.24
CA ALA A 561 -13.71 -3.93 17.59
C ALA A 561 -12.62 -2.85 17.74
N ILE A 562 -12.49 -1.99 16.73
CA ILE A 562 -11.58 -0.85 16.71
C ILE A 562 -12.11 0.26 17.59
N TYR A 563 -11.23 0.79 18.44
CA TYR A 563 -11.47 2.01 19.17
C TYR A 563 -11.10 3.21 18.31
N ILE A 564 -11.94 4.22 18.32
CA ILE A 564 -11.68 5.49 17.65
C ILE A 564 -11.55 6.54 18.75
N LYS A 565 -10.41 7.23 18.84
CA LYS A 565 -10.11 8.20 19.89
C LYS A 565 -9.87 9.58 19.31
N ASN A 566 -10.40 10.62 19.96
CA ASN A 566 -10.10 12.00 19.57
C ASN A 566 -8.68 12.41 20.04
N SER A 567 -8.26 13.64 19.72
CA SER A 567 -6.96 14.20 20.13
C SER A 567 -6.71 14.28 21.64
N ASP A 568 -7.76 14.30 22.46
CA ASP A 568 -7.67 14.24 23.93
C ASP A 568 -7.68 12.79 24.44
N LYS A 569 -7.54 11.80 23.56
CA LYS A 569 -7.60 10.35 23.85
C LYS A 569 -8.96 9.88 24.40
N SER A 570 -10.02 10.67 24.21
CA SER A 570 -11.38 10.27 24.56
C SER A 570 -11.95 9.35 23.50
N ASN A 571 -12.66 8.29 23.93
CA ASN A 571 -13.26 7.34 23.00
C ASN A 571 -14.47 7.95 22.28
N LEU A 572 -14.63 7.59 21.01
CA LEU A 572 -15.88 7.67 20.28
C LEU A 572 -16.77 6.51 20.70
N TYR A 573 -18.04 6.82 20.88
CA TYR A 573 -19.09 5.89 21.23
C TYR A 573 -20.25 6.03 20.25
N VAL A 574 -21.06 4.97 20.19
CA VAL A 574 -22.37 4.98 19.58
C VAL A 574 -23.39 4.46 20.59
N THR A 575 -24.56 5.07 20.61
CA THR A 575 -25.70 4.67 21.44
C THR A 575 -26.34 3.39 20.91
N THR A 576 -26.65 2.44 21.81
CA THR A 576 -27.28 1.14 21.46
C THR A 576 -28.68 0.96 22.03
N TYR A 577 -29.27 2.02 22.58
CA TYR A 577 -30.62 1.99 23.15
C TYR A 577 -31.38 3.30 22.90
N ASN A 578 -31.19 4.32 23.75
CA ASN A 578 -31.78 5.65 23.55
C ASN A 578 -30.98 6.41 22.48
N HIS A 579 -31.68 7.06 21.55
CA HIS A 579 -31.08 7.70 20.37
C HIS A 579 -30.17 6.75 19.58
N PHE A 580 -30.59 5.48 19.41
CA PHE A 580 -29.78 4.43 18.78
C PHE A 580 -29.06 4.92 17.51
N GLY A 581 -27.77 4.57 17.40
CA GLY A 581 -26.93 4.88 16.25
C GLY A 581 -26.36 6.31 16.21
N SER A 582 -26.61 7.12 17.23
CA SER A 582 -26.00 8.45 17.36
C SER A 582 -24.59 8.37 17.92
N LEU A 583 -23.66 9.06 17.27
CA LEU A 583 -22.25 9.14 17.65
C LEU A 583 -22.01 10.23 18.68
N PHE A 584 -21.15 9.95 19.66
CA PHE A 584 -20.74 10.93 20.66
C PHE A 584 -19.35 10.58 21.20
N ASP A 585 -18.64 11.54 21.76
CA ASP A 585 -17.38 11.28 22.46
C ASP A 585 -17.45 11.69 23.93
N ALA A 586 -16.64 11.03 24.76
CA ALA A 586 -16.69 11.19 26.20
C ALA A 586 -15.33 10.96 26.86
N LYS A 587 -14.96 11.82 27.80
CA LYS A 587 -13.73 11.67 28.61
C LYS A 587 -13.82 10.53 29.63
N SER A 588 -15.02 10.24 30.12
CA SER A 588 -15.29 9.15 31.06
C SER A 588 -15.80 7.90 30.34
N SER A 589 -15.57 6.73 30.93
CA SER A 589 -16.10 5.46 30.44
C SER A 589 -17.63 5.46 30.49
N GLN A 590 -18.26 4.99 29.42
CA GLN A 590 -19.72 4.92 29.32
C GLN A 590 -20.26 3.53 29.62
N SER A 591 -21.54 3.47 30.01
CA SER A 591 -22.17 2.19 30.33
C SER A 591 -22.30 1.30 29.09
N PRO A 592 -21.74 0.07 29.10
CA PRO A 592 -21.90 -0.90 28.01
C PRO A 592 -23.34 -1.37 27.81
N SER A 593 -24.22 -1.13 28.80
CA SER A 593 -25.64 -1.52 28.69
C SER A 593 -26.39 -0.74 27.62
N SER A 594 -25.94 0.49 27.30
CA SER A 594 -26.62 1.45 26.43
C SER A 594 -25.72 2.08 25.36
N THR A 595 -24.45 1.69 25.30
CA THR A 595 -23.46 2.24 24.36
C THR A 595 -22.49 1.15 23.92
N THR A 596 -21.87 1.34 22.77
CA THR A 596 -20.67 0.60 22.36
C THR A 596 -19.62 1.59 21.87
N MET A 597 -18.35 1.23 22.04
CA MET A 597 -17.20 1.96 21.48
C MET A 597 -16.46 1.12 20.42
N TYR A 598 -17.06 -0.01 20.04
CA TYR A 598 -16.50 -0.95 19.09
C TYR A 598 -17.03 -0.60 17.70
N PHE A 599 -16.10 -0.27 16.82
CA PHE A 599 -16.36 -0.07 15.41
C PHE A 599 -15.69 -1.17 14.59
N ASP A 600 -16.32 -1.51 13.48
CA ASP A 600 -15.70 -2.33 12.46
C ASP A 600 -15.34 -1.45 11.26
N LEU A 601 -14.11 -1.62 10.78
CA LEU A 601 -13.53 -0.89 9.65
C LEU A 601 -13.28 -1.88 8.51
N SER A 602 -14.37 -2.40 7.95
CA SER A 602 -14.40 -3.53 6.99
C SER A 602 -13.54 -3.35 5.74
N LYS A 603 -13.12 -2.12 5.42
CA LYS A 603 -12.31 -1.81 4.21
C LYS A 603 -10.89 -1.32 4.55
N ARG A 604 -10.54 -1.25 5.84
CA ARG A 604 -9.20 -0.89 6.29
C ARG A 604 -8.16 -1.90 5.79
N TYR A 605 -6.97 -1.46 5.41
CA TYR A 605 -5.89 -2.29 4.83
C TYR A 605 -6.22 -2.98 3.49
N GLY A 606 -7.36 -2.65 2.84
CA GLY A 606 -7.79 -3.37 1.64
C GLY A 606 -7.98 -4.87 1.89
N VAL A 607 -8.50 -5.27 3.06
CA VAL A 607 -8.50 -6.67 3.51
C VAL A 607 -9.80 -7.42 3.24
N CYS A 608 -9.64 -8.71 3.02
CA CYS A 608 -10.72 -9.67 2.81
C CYS A 608 -10.76 -10.60 4.01
N THR A 609 -11.96 -10.87 4.53
CA THR A 609 -12.16 -11.82 5.62
C THR A 609 -12.67 -13.13 5.05
N ASN A 610 -12.15 -14.25 5.52
CA ASN A 610 -12.76 -15.55 5.23
C ASN A 610 -13.80 -15.81 6.32
N SER A 611 -15.08 -15.86 5.96
CA SER A 611 -16.23 -15.93 6.88
C SER A 611 -16.28 -17.16 7.79
N SER A 612 -15.27 -18.04 7.73
CA SER A 612 -15.25 -19.35 8.38
C SER A 612 -14.05 -19.62 9.31
N SER A 613 -13.07 -18.71 9.44
CA SER A 613 -11.98 -18.88 10.41
C SER A 613 -11.23 -17.58 10.65
N SER A 614 -11.19 -17.13 11.90
CA SER A 614 -10.52 -15.93 12.43
C SER A 614 -9.14 -15.63 11.82
N GLY A 615 -9.12 -14.80 10.76
CA GLY A 615 -7.94 -14.26 10.10
C GLY A 615 -8.32 -13.42 8.87
N TRP A 616 -7.48 -12.46 8.50
CA TRP A 616 -7.69 -11.56 7.35
C TRP A 616 -6.50 -11.64 6.38
N TYR A 617 -6.71 -11.40 5.09
CA TYR A 617 -5.66 -11.32 4.07
C TYR A 617 -5.78 -10.01 3.28
N VAL A 618 -4.68 -9.52 2.70
CA VAL A 618 -4.70 -8.37 1.78
C VAL A 618 -5.49 -8.78 0.53
N CYS A 619 -6.60 -8.09 0.24
CA CYS A 619 -7.38 -8.36 -0.96
C CYS A 619 -6.60 -7.90 -2.20
N ASN A 620 -6.43 -8.81 -3.16
CA ASN A 620 -6.23 -8.42 -4.56
C ASN A 620 -7.55 -8.01 -5.26
N ASP A 621 -8.66 -8.12 -4.53
CA ASP A 621 -10.01 -7.81 -5.02
C ASP A 621 -10.87 -7.10 -3.97
N PRO A 622 -10.68 -5.79 -3.78
CA PRO A 622 -11.66 -5.00 -3.04
C PRO A 622 -12.88 -4.81 -3.93
N LYS A 623 -14.00 -5.43 -3.52
CA LYS A 623 -15.32 -5.19 -4.10
C LYS A 623 -15.69 -3.70 -3.93
N HIS A 624 -15.33 -2.84 -4.88
CA HIS A 624 -15.63 -1.40 -4.84
C HIS A 624 -16.97 -1.07 -5.50
N THR A 625 -17.45 -1.93 -6.40
CA THR A 625 -18.57 -1.65 -7.32
C THR A 625 -19.78 -2.57 -7.16
N ARG A 626 -19.69 -3.65 -6.38
CA ARG A 626 -20.86 -4.51 -6.13
C ARG A 626 -21.95 -3.67 -5.45
N TYR A 627 -23.17 -3.80 -5.96
CA TYR A 627 -24.37 -3.32 -5.30
C TYR A 627 -24.42 -3.91 -3.89
N GLU A 628 -24.12 -3.09 -2.87
CA GLU A 628 -24.23 -3.39 -1.44
C GLU A 628 -25.70 -3.35 -0.99
N ASP A 629 -26.59 -4.03 -1.72
CA ASP A 629 -27.93 -4.36 -1.22
C ASP A 629 -28.02 -5.86 -0.82
N ASP A 630 -27.14 -6.74 -1.32
CA ASP A 630 -27.28 -8.20 -1.15
C ASP A 630 -26.03 -8.95 -0.64
N GLU A 631 -24.94 -8.28 -0.29
CA GLU A 631 -23.76 -8.94 0.30
C GLU A 631 -23.36 -8.34 1.65
N LEU A 632 -24.12 -8.71 2.68
CA LEU A 632 -23.65 -9.11 4.01
C LEU A 632 -24.82 -9.72 4.79
#